data_AF-A0A2T4T2W0-F1
#
_entry.id   AF-A0A2T4T2W0-F1
#
_cell.length_a   1.000
_cell.length_b   1.000
_cell.length_c   1.000
_cell.angle_alpha   90.00
_cell.angle_beta   90.00
_cell.angle_gamma   90.00
#
_symmetry.space_group_name_H-M   'P 1'
#
loop_
_entity.id
_entity.type
_entity.pdbx_description
1 polymer ?
#
loop_
_entity_poly.entity_id
_entity_poly.type
_entity_poly.pdbx_seq_one_letter_code
_entity_poly.pdbx_strand_id
1 'polypeptide(L)'
;MMTERVLHTSYRFVRQGHEQLLIIDRGRLAKRQVIRLSEVFKVTPMRRMGGLSHFVMIVYGANRLLAVQPEEEKAFCKELMKRMNDYDEENI
;
A
#
# COMPACT_ATOMS: atom_id res chain seq x y z
N MET A 1 30.25 -14.14 7.15
CA MET A 1 29.45 -13.08 7.78
C MET A 1 28.21 -12.82 6.92
N MET A 2 27.03 -13.21 7.38
CA MET A 2 25.75 -12.84 6.74
C MET A 2 25.25 -11.59 7.47
N THR A 3 25.33 -10.43 6.83
CA THR A 3 24.59 -9.25 7.30
C THR A 3 23.12 -9.50 7.02
N GLU A 4 22.36 -9.73 8.07
CA GLU A 4 20.91 -9.69 8.08
C GLU A 4 20.48 -8.30 7.60
N ARG A 5 20.21 -8.16 6.30
CA ARG A 5 19.59 -6.94 5.76
C ARG A 5 18.11 -7.10 6.01
N VAL A 6 17.63 -6.62 7.16
CA VAL A 6 16.20 -6.45 7.41
C VAL A 6 15.66 -5.58 6.26
N LEU A 7 14.92 -6.21 5.35
CA LEU A 7 14.23 -5.54 4.25
C LEU A 7 13.06 -4.74 4.86
N HIS A 8 13.35 -3.59 5.45
CA HIS A 8 12.30 -2.74 6.00
C HIS A 8 11.51 -2.16 4.83
N THR A 9 10.31 -2.71 4.58
CA THR A 9 9.41 -2.17 3.58
C THR A 9 8.63 -1.04 4.23
N SER A 10 8.81 0.19 3.74
CA SER A 10 8.06 1.36 4.22
C SER A 10 6.96 1.73 3.24
N TYR A 11 5.82 2.11 3.80
CA TYR A 11 4.65 2.57 3.07
C TYR A 11 4.40 4.02 3.44
N ARG A 12 4.40 4.91 2.45
CA ARG A 12 4.19 6.34 2.68
C ARG A 12 3.11 6.85 1.77
N PHE A 13 2.11 7.48 2.36
CA PHE A 13 1.08 8.19 1.62
C PHE A 13 1.48 9.66 1.46
N VAL A 14 1.50 10.15 0.23
CA VAL A 14 1.93 11.52 -0.11
C VAL A 14 0.87 12.17 -0.98
N ARG A 15 0.57 13.45 -0.74
CA ARG A 15 -0.25 14.27 -1.64
C ARG A 15 0.69 15.11 -2.51
N GLN A 16 0.53 15.04 -3.83
CA GLN A 16 1.24 15.89 -4.79
C GLN A 16 0.21 16.61 -5.67
N GLY A 17 -0.02 17.89 -5.40
CA GLY A 17 -1.12 18.64 -6.02
C GLY A 17 -2.47 18.00 -5.68
N HIS A 18 -3.24 17.69 -6.73
CA HIS A 18 -4.54 17.00 -6.61
C HIS A 18 -4.41 15.47 -6.54
N GLU A 19 -3.23 14.90 -6.76
CA GLU A 19 -3.03 13.46 -6.71
C GLU A 19 -2.62 12.98 -5.31
N GLN A 20 -3.17 11.83 -4.92
CA GLN A 20 -2.69 11.09 -3.77
C GLN A 20 -1.91 9.85 -4.22
N LEU A 21 -0.74 9.64 -3.63
CA LEU A 21 0.20 8.59 -4.00
C LEU A 21 0.52 7.68 -2.82
N LEU A 22 0.57 6.37 -3.06
CA LEU A 22 1.20 5.39 -2.18
C LEU A 22 2.60 5.08 -2.71
N ILE A 23 3.62 5.47 -1.93
CA ILE A 23 5.02 5.17 -2.19
C ILE A 23 5.42 3.96 -1.35
N ILE A 24 5.95 2.95 -2.01
CA ILE A 24 6.40 1.70 -1.40
C ILE A 24 7.89 1.58 -1.65
N ASP A 25 8.65 1.61 -0.56
CA ASP A 25 10.09 1.46 -0.58
C ASP A 25 10.43 0.13 0.08
N ARG A 26 10.99 -0.81 -0.68
CA ARG A 26 11.38 -2.15 -0.19
C ARG A 26 12.87 -2.21 0.20
N GLY A 27 13.48 -1.05 0.49
CA GLY A 27 14.88 -0.91 0.82
C GLY A 27 15.78 -0.65 -0.40
N ARG A 28 17.08 -0.42 -0.12
CA ARG A 28 18.08 0.15 -1.05
C ARG A 28 18.34 -0.65 -2.34
N LEU A 29 17.94 -1.93 -2.40
CA LEU A 29 18.17 -2.79 -3.57
C LEU A 29 16.91 -3.00 -4.42
N ALA A 30 15.74 -2.62 -3.91
CA ALA A 30 14.49 -2.80 -4.60
C ALA A 30 14.07 -1.50 -5.29
N LYS A 31 13.47 -1.61 -6.48
CA LYS A 31 12.90 -0.43 -7.15
C LYS A 31 11.75 0.12 -6.31
N ARG A 32 11.81 1.43 -6.03
CA ARG A 32 10.70 2.19 -5.43
C ARG A 32 9.47 2.05 -6.32
N GLN A 33 8.35 1.62 -5.74
CA GLN A 33 7.07 1.53 -6.44
C GLN A 33 6.19 2.69 -6.00
N VAL A 34 5.55 3.35 -6.97
CA VAL A 34 4.63 4.48 -6.74
C VAL A 34 3.30 4.12 -7.38
N ILE A 35 2.22 4.29 -6.63
CA ILE A 35 0.86 3.94 -7.04
C ILE A 35 -0.01 5.17 -6.82
N ARG A 36 -0.75 5.58 -7.85
CA ARG A 36 -1.79 6.61 -7.70
C ARG A 36 -2.99 5.99 -6.99
N LEU A 37 -3.46 6.63 -5.93
CA LEU A 37 -4.65 6.15 -5.20
C LEU A 37 -5.91 6.23 -6.05
N SER A 38 -5.98 7.16 -6.99
CA SER A 38 -7.07 7.25 -7.98
C SER A 38 -7.17 6.03 -8.90
N GLU A 39 -6.11 5.24 -9.04
CA GLU A 39 -6.11 4.00 -9.81
C GLU A 39 -6.45 2.79 -8.95
N VAL A 40 -6.53 2.94 -7.62
CA VAL A 40 -6.88 1.84 -6.70
C VAL A 40 -8.38 1.68 -6.68
N PHE A 41 -8.87 0.54 -7.12
CA PHE A 41 -10.31 0.25 -7.15
C PHE A 41 -10.72 -0.91 -6.22
N LYS A 42 -9.74 -1.64 -5.65
CA LYS A 42 -10.03 -2.70 -4.67
C LYS A 42 -8.89 -2.88 -3.68
N VAL A 43 -9.27 -2.98 -2.40
CA VAL A 43 -8.37 -3.29 -1.29
C VAL A 43 -8.97 -4.45 -0.51
N THR A 44 -8.20 -5.50 -0.27
CA THR A 44 -8.68 -6.70 0.44
C THR A 44 -7.64 -7.15 1.46
N PRO A 45 -7.89 -6.99 2.77
CA PRO A 45 -7.04 -7.60 3.79
C PRO A 45 -7.21 -9.12 3.75
N MET A 46 -6.11 -9.85 3.61
CA MET A 46 -6.08 -11.31 3.64
C MET A 46 -5.38 -11.78 4.92
N ARG A 47 -6.10 -12.60 5.69
CA ARG A 47 -5.58 -13.27 6.87
C ARG A 47 -5.59 -14.77 6.63
N ARG A 48 -4.43 -15.42 6.69
CA ARG A 48 -4.40 -16.89 6.73
C ARG A 48 -4.75 -17.38 8.13
N MET A 49 -5.60 -18.40 8.20
CA MET A 49 -5.86 -19.15 9.45
C MET A 49 -4.51 -19.63 10.02
N GLY A 50 -4.27 -19.36 11.30
CA GLY A 50 -3.05 -19.73 12.01
C GLY A 50 -2.00 -18.62 12.19
N GLY A 51 -2.30 -17.36 11.85
CA GLY A 51 -1.50 -16.19 12.28
C GLY A 51 -0.12 -16.00 11.64
N LEU A 52 0.26 -16.86 10.68
CA LEU A 52 1.62 -16.89 10.12
C LEU A 52 1.84 -15.95 8.91
N SER A 53 0.79 -15.32 8.37
CA SER A 53 0.94 -14.34 7.30
C SER A 53 -0.27 -13.42 7.20
N HIS A 54 -0.02 -12.12 7.32
CA HIS A 54 -0.97 -11.04 7.10
C HIS A 54 -0.48 -10.21 5.92
N PHE A 55 -1.36 -9.96 4.95
CA PHE A 55 -1.07 -9.04 3.85
C PHE A 55 -2.35 -8.37 3.39
N VAL A 56 -2.21 -7.17 2.84
CA VAL A 56 -3.27 -6.44 2.17
C VAL A 56 -3.03 -6.56 0.67
N MET A 57 -4.05 -7.02 -0.05
CA MET A 57 -4.05 -7.06 -1.50
C MET A 57 -4.64 -5.77 -2.04
N ILE A 58 -3.86 -5.05 -2.85
CA ILE A 58 -4.27 -3.84 -3.55
C ILE A 58 -4.38 -4.17 -5.03
N VAL A 59 -5.53 -3.85 -5.63
CA VAL A 59 -5.75 -3.94 -7.07
C VAL A 59 -5.84 -2.53 -7.64
N TYR A 60 -5.03 -2.26 -8.66
CA TYR A 60 -4.93 -0.91 -9.23
C TYR A 60 -4.68 -0.90 -10.73
N GLY A 61 -5.07 0.20 -11.38
CA GLY A 61 -4.88 0.46 -12.81
C GLY A 61 -5.48 -0.65 -13.68
N ALA A 62 -4.67 -1.17 -14.62
CA ALA A 62 -5.03 -2.29 -15.49
C ALA A 62 -5.02 -3.66 -14.76
N ASN A 63 -5.79 -3.79 -13.67
CA ASN A 63 -5.95 -5.00 -12.87
C ASN A 63 -4.63 -5.56 -12.29
N ARG A 64 -3.67 -4.67 -11.98
CA ARG A 64 -2.40 -5.06 -11.36
C ARG A 64 -2.65 -5.42 -9.91
N LEU A 65 -2.09 -6.54 -9.48
CA LEU A 65 -2.18 -7.03 -8.11
C LEU A 65 -0.90 -6.71 -7.35
N LEU A 66 -1.06 -6.21 -6.12
CA LEU A 66 0.04 -5.95 -5.22
C LEU A 66 -0.29 -6.42 -3.81
N ALA A 67 0.54 -7.31 -3.27
CA ALA A 67 0.52 -7.65 -1.86
C ALA A 67 1.44 -6.70 -1.09
N VAL A 68 0.92 -6.10 -0.02
CA VAL A 68 1.66 -5.28 0.94
C VAL A 68 1.51 -5.86 2.35
N GLN A 69 2.56 -5.74 3.16
CA GLN A 69 2.61 -6.22 4.54
C GLN A 69 3.03 -5.07 5.45
N PRO A 70 2.13 -4.10 5.70
CA PRO A 70 2.37 -3.04 6.69
C PRO A 70 2.46 -3.66 8.10
N GLU A 71 3.34 -3.12 8.95
CA GLU A 71 3.42 -3.49 10.37
C GLU A 71 2.07 -3.23 11.08
N GLU A 72 1.46 -2.08 10.79
CA GLU A 72 0.15 -1.66 11.31
C GLU A 72 -0.95 -1.81 10.25
N GLU A 73 -1.39 -3.05 9.98
CA GLU A 73 -2.42 -3.39 8.97
C GLU A 73 -3.69 -2.53 9.08
N LYS A 74 -4.23 -2.40 10.31
CA LYS A 74 -5.48 -1.67 10.54
C LYS A 74 -5.34 -0.18 10.24
N ALA A 75 -4.26 0.44 10.71
CA ALA A 75 -3.99 1.86 10.48
C ALA A 75 -3.76 2.13 8.99
N PHE A 76 -3.00 1.26 8.32
CA PHE A 76 -2.77 1.34 6.88
C PHE A 76 -4.07 1.26 6.07
N CYS A 77 -4.92 0.26 6.34
CA CYS A 77 -6.19 0.11 5.64
C CYS A 77 -7.13 1.29 5.89
N LYS A 78 -7.21 1.78 7.14
CA LYS A 78 -8.05 2.93 7.50
C LYS A 78 -7.62 4.19 6.73
N GLU A 79 -6.32 4.46 6.71
CA GLU A 79 -5.77 5.63 6.02
C GLU A 79 -5.96 5.52 4.50
N LEU A 80 -5.72 4.34 3.92
CA LEU A 80 -5.92 4.08 2.49
C LEU A 80 -7.39 4.29 2.09
N MET A 81 -8.34 3.72 2.83
CA MET A 81 -9.78 3.88 2.56
C MET A 81 -10.22 5.34 2.71
N LYS A 82 -9.77 6.04 3.76
CA LYS A 82 -10.07 7.46 3.95
C LYS A 82 -9.65 8.28 2.74
N ARG A 83 -8.40 8.08 2.28
CA ARG A 83 -7.84 8.83 1.15
C ARG A 83 -8.50 8.51 -0.19
N MET A 84 -8.99 7.29 -0.37
CA MET A 84 -9.79 6.92 -1.53
C MET A 84 -11.14 7.63 -1.52
N ASN A 85 -11.81 7.68 -0.37
CA ASN A 85 -13.09 8.39 -0.23
C ASN A 85 -12.96 9.90 -0.39
N ASP A 86 -11.91 10.50 0.19
CA ASP A 86 -11.61 11.93 0.02
C ASP A 86 -11.43 12.29 -1.47
N TYR A 87 -10.85 11.38 -2.28
CA TYR A 87 -10.72 11.56 -3.73
C TYR A 87 -12.07 11.47 -4.45
N ASP A 88 -12.92 10.50 -4.08
CA ASP A 88 -14.24 10.36 -4.68
C ASP A 88 -15.11 11.61 -4.40
N GLU A 89 -15.03 12.20 -3.21
CA GLU A 89 -15.75 13.43 -2.85
C GLU A 89 -15.21 14.69 -3.56
N GLU A 90 -13.89 14.80 -3.78
CA GLU A 90 -13.27 15.94 -4.50
C GLU A 90 -13.53 15.93 -6.02
N ASN A 91 -14.07 14.84 -6.59
CA ASN A 91 -14.31 14.67 -8.03
C ASN A 91 -15.80 14.55 -8.43
N ILE A 92 -16.72 14.96 -7.53
CA ILE A 92 -18.18 15.08 -7.80
C ILE A 92 -18.56 16.51 -8.17
#